data_AF-A0A849X6G1-F1
#
_entry.id   AF-A0A849X6G1-F1
#
_cell.length_a   1.000
_cell.length_b   1.000
_cell.length_c   1.000
_cell.angle_alpha   90.00
_cell.angle_beta   90.00
_cell.angle_gamma   90.00
#
_symmetry.space_group_name_H-M   'P 1'
#
loop_
_entity.id
_entity.type
_entity.pdbx_description
1 polymer ?
#
loop_
_entity_poly.entity_id
_entity_poly.type
_entity_poly.pdbx_seq_one_letter_code
_entity_poly.pdbx_strand_id
1 'polypeptide(L)'
;MTLFRHHRHLYRSLLNELSLLERGKSREIVRYERAHKRQLSRNAVPSGWGEVLQAMARAPVILVGDFHTLRQSQKSALKILRLMDHPMALALECVHQKHQAVLDDFVVGKMDLEELRARLDFDRFWPFPWANYCELFDACREGGVPLLALNI
;
A
#
# COMPACT_ATOMS: atom_id res chain seq x y z
N MET A 1 -11.00 -8.42 24.45
CA MET A 1 -12.20 -8.67 23.61
C MET A 1 -12.92 -7.39 23.11
N THR A 2 -12.33 -6.20 23.26
CA THR A 2 -12.94 -4.88 22.98
C THR A 2 -12.50 -4.28 21.65
N LEU A 3 -11.22 -4.47 21.26
CA LEU A 3 -10.65 -3.92 20.03
C LEU A 3 -11.30 -4.49 18.75
N PHE A 4 -11.51 -5.81 18.70
CA PHE A 4 -12.15 -6.47 17.54
C PHE A 4 -13.58 -5.97 17.32
N ARG A 5 -14.34 -5.77 18.39
CA ARG A 5 -15.70 -5.20 18.31
C ARG A 5 -15.68 -3.77 17.78
N HIS A 6 -14.71 -2.97 18.22
CA HIS A 6 -14.53 -1.60 17.76
C HIS A 6 -14.15 -1.53 16.28
N HIS A 7 -13.16 -2.32 15.83
CA HIS A 7 -12.78 -2.41 14.42
C HIS A 7 -13.95 -2.87 13.54
N ARG A 8 -14.73 -3.85 14.01
CA ARG A 8 -15.92 -4.33 13.29
C ARG A 8 -16.99 -3.25 13.19
N HIS A 9 -17.14 -2.41 14.22
CA HIS A 9 -18.08 -1.30 14.20
C HIS A 9 -17.63 -0.21 13.20
N LEU A 10 -16.36 0.20 13.24
CA LEU A 10 -15.79 1.16 12.29
C LEU A 10 -15.93 0.67 10.85
N TYR A 11 -15.60 -0.59 10.59
CA TYR A 11 -15.77 -1.21 9.27
C TYR A 11 -17.22 -1.14 8.77
N ARG A 12 -18.20 -1.43 9.64
CA ARG A 12 -19.63 -1.34 9.28
C ARG A 12 -20.07 0.10 9.02
N SER A 13 -19.57 1.05 9.81
CA SER A 13 -19.88 2.48 9.60
C SER A 13 -19.35 2.95 8.24
N LEU A 14 -18.11 2.57 7.92
CA LEU A 14 -17.47 2.90 6.65
C LEU A 14 -18.24 2.28 5.46
N LEU A 15 -18.68 1.03 5.58
CA LEU A 15 -19.51 0.39 4.55
C LEU A 15 -20.84 1.13 4.32
N ASN A 16 -21.47 1.62 5.37
CA ASN A 16 -22.71 2.39 5.25
C ASN A 16 -22.45 3.73 4.54
N GLU A 17 -21.41 4.48 4.93
CA GLU A 17 -21.01 5.72 4.24
C GLU A 17 -20.69 5.49 2.76
N LEU A 18 -19.92 4.44 2.46
CA LEU A 18 -19.63 4.06 1.08
C LEU A 18 -20.91 3.75 0.33
N SER A 19 -21.81 2.93 0.86
CA SER A 19 -23.09 2.61 0.21
C SER A 19 -23.96 3.83 -0.10
N LEU A 20 -23.85 4.90 0.70
CA LEU A 20 -24.54 6.16 0.46
C LEU A 20 -23.91 6.95 -0.70
N LEU A 21 -22.58 6.88 -0.83
CA LEU A 21 -21.80 7.45 -1.94
C LEU A 21 -21.94 6.64 -3.24
N GLU A 22 -22.30 5.36 -3.16
CA GLU A 22 -22.51 4.47 -4.31
C GLU A 22 -23.82 4.74 -5.08
N ARG A 23 -24.64 5.72 -4.67
CA ARG A 23 -25.84 6.13 -5.42
C ARG A 23 -25.41 6.74 -6.76
N GLY A 24 -25.52 5.95 -7.82
CA GLY A 24 -25.19 6.39 -9.19
C GLY A 24 -23.89 5.85 -9.76
N LYS A 25 -23.39 4.69 -9.30
CA LYS A 25 -22.25 4.01 -9.94
C LYS A 25 -22.44 3.93 -11.46
N SER A 26 -21.43 4.37 -12.21
CA SER A 26 -21.43 4.22 -13.67
C SER A 26 -21.50 2.74 -14.05
N ARG A 27 -22.02 2.45 -15.25
CA ARG A 27 -22.09 1.07 -15.76
C ARG A 27 -20.71 0.38 -15.80
N GLU A 28 -19.65 1.17 -15.97
CA GLU A 28 -18.26 0.72 -15.98
C GLU A 28 -17.80 0.24 -14.60
N ILE A 29 -18.07 1.03 -13.55
CA ILE A 29 -17.74 0.65 -12.17
C ILE A 29 -18.48 -0.64 -11.79
N VAL A 30 -19.76 -0.76 -12.14
CA VAL A 30 -20.54 -1.98 -11.90
C VAL A 30 -19.94 -3.18 -12.64
N ARG A 31 -19.50 -2.99 -13.89
CA ARG A 31 -18.85 -4.05 -14.68
C ARG A 31 -17.52 -4.48 -14.05
N TYR A 32 -16.68 -3.52 -13.66
CA TYR A 32 -15.42 -3.76 -12.97
C TYR A 32 -15.62 -4.56 -11.68
N GLU A 33 -16.55 -4.11 -10.82
CA GLU A 33 -16.82 -4.77 -9.53
C GLU A 33 -17.28 -6.23 -9.73
N ARG A 34 -18.15 -6.49 -10.73
CA ARG A 34 -18.56 -7.85 -11.06
C ARG A 34 -17.41 -8.71 -11.56
N ALA A 35 -16.52 -8.16 -12.39
CA ALA A 35 -15.36 -8.88 -12.88
C ALA A 35 -14.40 -9.23 -11.72
N HIS A 36 -14.12 -8.25 -10.86
CA HIS A 36 -13.28 -8.44 -9.67
C HIS A 36 -13.86 -9.51 -8.72
N LYS A 37 -15.16 -9.43 -8.40
CA LYS A 37 -15.84 -10.43 -7.55
C LYS A 37 -15.82 -11.84 -8.13
N ARG A 38 -15.72 -12.01 -9.45
CA ARG A 38 -15.60 -13.33 -10.11
C ARG A 38 -14.20 -13.91 -10.01
N GLN A 39 -13.17 -13.06 -9.86
CA GLN A 39 -11.79 -13.50 -9.65
C GLN A 39 -11.57 -13.98 -8.22
N LEU A 40 -12.38 -13.50 -7.27
CA LEU A 40 -12.36 -13.97 -5.89
C LEU A 40 -12.98 -15.37 -5.80
N SER A 41 -12.24 -16.29 -5.17
CA SER A 41 -12.76 -17.64 -4.91
C SER A 41 -14.02 -17.56 -4.05
N ARG A 42 -15.11 -18.17 -4.53
CA ARG A 42 -16.35 -18.31 -3.75
C ARG A 42 -16.19 -19.17 -2.50
N ASN A 43 -15.13 -19.97 -2.45
CA ASN A 43 -14.80 -20.87 -1.34
C ASN A 43 -13.60 -20.34 -0.54
N ALA A 44 -13.35 -19.03 -0.56
CA ALA A 44 -12.30 -18.43 0.25
C ALA A 44 -12.58 -18.68 1.74
N VAL A 45 -11.62 -19.33 2.40
CA VAL A 45 -11.61 -19.51 3.85
C VAL A 45 -10.60 -18.55 4.47
N PRO A 46 -10.83 -18.07 5.71
CA PRO A 46 -9.84 -17.25 6.40
C PRO A 46 -8.53 -18.01 6.56
N SER A 47 -7.41 -17.41 6.14
CA SER A 47 -6.08 -17.95 6.38
C SER A 47 -5.52 -17.45 7.71
N GLY A 48 -4.76 -18.31 8.38
CA GLY A 48 -3.97 -17.93 9.54
C GLY A 48 -2.78 -17.05 9.15
N TRP A 49 -2.29 -16.22 10.07
CA TRP A 49 -1.16 -15.34 9.79
C TRP A 49 0.13 -16.12 9.40
N GLY A 50 0.35 -17.29 10.00
CA GLY A 50 1.48 -18.16 9.65
C GLY A 50 1.40 -18.69 8.21
N GLU A 51 0.20 -19.05 7.74
CA GLU A 51 -0.01 -19.50 6.36
C GLU A 51 0.25 -18.37 5.36
N VAL A 52 -0.20 -17.15 5.69
CA VAL A 52 0.06 -15.96 4.88
C VAL A 52 1.56 -15.67 4.80
N LEU A 53 2.29 -15.75 5.91
CA LEU A 53 3.75 -15.57 5.92
C LEU A 53 4.46 -16.64 5.08
N GLN A 54 4.07 -17.91 5.18
CA GLN A 54 4.64 -18.98 4.36
C GLN A 54 4.35 -18.78 2.87
N ALA A 55 3.15 -18.30 2.52
CA ALA A 55 2.80 -17.99 1.15
C ALA A 55 3.62 -16.80 0.62
N MET A 56 3.77 -15.73 1.41
CA MET A 56 4.59 -14.57 1.05
C MET A 56 6.06 -14.93 0.86
N ALA A 57 6.63 -15.79 1.72
CA ALA A 57 8.02 -16.23 1.59
C ALA A 57 8.33 -17.03 0.30
N ARG A 58 7.30 -17.61 -0.33
CA ARG A 58 7.43 -18.35 -1.60
C ARG A 58 7.01 -17.52 -2.81
N ALA A 59 6.38 -16.38 -2.59
CA ALA A 59 5.85 -15.55 -3.67
C ALA A 59 6.97 -14.69 -4.25
N PRO A 60 7.16 -14.67 -5.59
CA PRO A 60 8.13 -13.78 -6.22
C PRO A 60 7.70 -12.31 -6.17
N VAL A 61 6.39 -12.07 -6.07
CA VAL A 61 5.78 -10.73 -6.02
C VAL A 61 4.65 -10.75 -5.01
N ILE A 62 4.60 -9.75 -4.14
CA ILE A 62 3.54 -9.52 -3.17
C ILE A 62 2.86 -8.19 -3.53
N LEU A 63 1.58 -8.25 -3.88
CA LEU A 63 0.78 -7.06 -4.16
C LEU A 63 0.09 -6.61 -2.88
N VAL A 64 0.40 -5.39 -2.43
CA VAL A 64 -0.19 -4.80 -1.23
C VAL A 64 -1.13 -3.69 -1.65
N GLY A 65 -2.44 -3.95 -1.58
CA GLY A 65 -3.44 -2.89 -1.74
C GLY A 65 -3.46 -1.98 -0.52
N ASP A 66 -3.59 -0.68 -0.75
CA ASP A 66 -3.72 0.33 0.28
C ASP A 66 -5.00 1.17 0.06
N PHE A 67 -5.30 2.04 1.02
CA PHE A 67 -6.35 3.05 0.89
C PHE A 67 -5.70 4.38 1.18
N HIS A 68 -5.28 5.10 0.14
CA HIS A 68 -4.33 6.22 0.24
C HIS A 68 -4.73 7.33 1.23
N THR A 69 -6.03 7.52 1.46
CA THR A 69 -6.58 8.49 2.42
C THR A 69 -6.44 8.05 3.89
N LEU A 70 -6.20 6.77 4.14
CA LEU A 70 -6.05 6.19 5.47
C LEU A 70 -4.59 5.87 5.75
N ARG A 71 -3.94 6.69 6.57
CA ARG A 71 -2.56 6.48 7.04
C ARG A 71 -2.27 5.05 7.54
N GLN A 72 -3.27 4.43 8.18
CA GLN A 72 -3.13 3.08 8.72
C GLN A 72 -2.96 2.00 7.64
N SER A 73 -3.44 2.21 6.41
CA SER A 73 -3.29 1.21 5.33
C SER A 73 -1.82 1.01 4.96
N GLN A 74 -1.01 2.07 5.04
CA GLN A 74 0.42 2.03 4.71
C GLN A 74 1.25 1.20 5.69
N LYS A 75 0.73 1.00 6.91
CA LYS A 75 1.38 0.16 7.93
C LYS A 75 1.43 -1.32 7.52
N SER A 76 0.58 -1.76 6.59
CA SER A 76 0.61 -3.13 6.08
C SER A 76 1.92 -3.43 5.37
N ALA A 77 2.33 -2.57 4.44
CA ALA A 77 3.60 -2.71 3.73
C ALA A 77 4.79 -2.62 4.70
N LEU A 78 4.77 -1.67 5.64
CA LEU A 78 5.80 -1.53 6.67
C LEU A 78 5.93 -2.79 7.54
N LYS A 79 4.81 -3.42 7.90
CA LYS A 79 4.79 -4.67 8.67
C LYS A 79 5.38 -5.83 7.87
N ILE A 80 5.11 -5.90 6.56
CA ILE A 80 5.70 -6.93 5.69
C ILE A 80 7.21 -6.74 5.61
N LEU A 81 7.68 -5.52 5.31
CA LEU A 81 9.11 -5.19 5.25
C LEU A 81 9.85 -5.59 6.53
N ARG A 82 9.24 -5.40 7.71
CA ARG A 82 9.84 -5.74 9.00
C ARG A 82 9.79 -7.23 9.35
N LEU A 83 8.86 -7.99 8.80
CA LEU A 83 8.65 -9.40 9.13
C LEU A 83 9.40 -10.35 8.18
N MET A 84 9.73 -9.86 6.99
CA MET A 84 10.35 -10.67 5.96
C MET A 84 11.87 -10.51 6.01
N ASP A 85 12.58 -11.59 6.31
CA ASP A 85 14.05 -11.63 6.38
C ASP A 85 14.66 -12.11 5.05
N HIS A 86 14.18 -11.54 3.94
CA HIS A 86 14.60 -11.92 2.60
C HIS A 86 14.95 -10.68 1.78
N PRO A 87 15.97 -10.73 0.91
CA PRO A 87 16.27 -9.63 0.00
C PRO A 87 15.04 -9.30 -0.86
N MET A 88 14.60 -8.05 -0.81
CA MET A 88 13.43 -7.58 -1.54
C MET A 88 13.58 -6.12 -1.91
N ALA A 89 12.75 -5.69 -2.86
CA ALA A 89 12.56 -4.28 -3.21
C ALA A 89 11.10 -3.89 -2.96
N LEU A 90 10.87 -2.63 -2.61
CA LEU A 90 9.53 -2.06 -2.51
C LEU A 90 9.23 -1.23 -3.76
N ALA A 91 8.20 -1.63 -4.49
CA ALA A 91 7.74 -0.90 -5.67
C ALA A 91 6.55 0.00 -5.32
N LEU A 92 6.57 1.25 -5.78
CA LEU A 92 5.68 2.32 -5.36
C LEU A 92 4.91 2.92 -6.53
N GLU A 93 3.59 2.83 -6.46
CA GLU A 93 2.66 3.52 -7.38
C GLU A 93 2.70 5.05 -7.20
N CYS A 94 3.02 5.54 -6.00
CA CYS A 94 3.05 6.97 -5.72
C CYS A 94 4.23 7.73 -6.34
N VAL A 95 5.11 7.05 -7.07
CA VAL A 95 6.33 7.64 -7.65
C VAL A 95 6.40 7.38 -9.15
N HIS A 96 6.62 8.46 -9.92
CA HIS A 96 6.84 8.36 -11.36
C HIS A 96 8.21 7.78 -11.71
N GLN A 97 8.26 6.94 -12.75
CA GLN A 97 9.48 6.26 -13.22
C GLN A 97 10.63 7.21 -13.53
N LYS A 98 10.33 8.44 -13.99
CA LYS A 98 11.33 9.50 -14.23
C LYS A 98 12.17 9.86 -12.99
N HIS A 99 11.68 9.53 -11.79
CA HIS A 99 12.36 9.80 -10.52
C HIS A 99 13.13 8.60 -9.96
N GLN A 100 13.34 7.51 -10.71
CA GLN A 100 14.05 6.32 -10.21
C GLN A 100 15.43 6.66 -9.63
N ALA A 101 16.22 7.50 -10.32
CA ALA A 101 17.53 7.92 -9.82
C ALA A 101 17.46 8.68 -8.47
N VAL A 102 16.36 9.38 -8.19
CA VAL A 102 16.14 10.06 -6.90
C VAL A 102 15.93 9.02 -5.79
N LEU A 103 15.17 7.97 -6.06
CA LEU A 103 14.96 6.86 -5.11
C LEU A 103 16.28 6.13 -4.82
N ASP A 104 17.07 5.86 -5.87
CA ASP A 104 18.35 5.17 -5.73
C ASP A 104 19.33 5.98 -4.86
N ASP A 105 19.43 7.30 -5.10
CA ASP A 105 20.23 8.21 -4.29
C ASP A 105 19.76 8.29 -2.83
N PHE A 106 18.44 8.28 -2.61
CA PHE A 106 17.85 8.36 -1.27
C PHE A 106 18.12 7.11 -0.43
N VAL A 107 17.98 5.91 -1.01
CA VAL A 107 18.22 4.65 -0.29
C VAL A 107 19.67 4.55 0.21
N VAL A 108 20.63 5.10 -0.54
CA VAL A 108 22.05 5.15 -0.12
C VAL A 108 22.41 6.36 0.75
N GLY A 109 21.42 7.12 1.21
CA GLY A 109 21.59 8.19 2.20
C GLY A 109 22.15 9.51 1.66
N LYS A 110 22.05 9.79 0.35
CA LYS A 110 22.51 11.06 -0.24
C LYS A 110 21.58 12.25 0.01
N MET A 111 20.38 12.00 0.50
CA MET A 111 19.39 13.03 0.79
C MET A 111 18.48 12.64 1.94
N ASP A 112 17.81 13.63 2.55
CA ASP A 112 16.81 13.41 3.58
C ASP A 112 15.38 13.25 3.02
N LEU A 113 14.39 13.10 3.91
CA LEU A 113 12.98 12.91 3.52
C LEU A 113 12.34 14.15 2.92
N GLU A 114 12.72 15.35 3.35
CA GLU A 114 12.16 16.60 2.82
C GLU A 114 12.74 16.87 1.43
N GLU A 115 14.04 16.63 1.24
CA GLU A 115 14.71 16.68 -0.07
C GLU A 115 14.11 15.65 -1.03
N LEU A 116 13.88 14.42 -0.57
CA LEU A 116 13.21 13.38 -1.35
C LEU A 116 11.83 13.87 -1.81
N ARG A 117 10.98 14.32 -0.88
CA ARG A 117 9.63 14.80 -1.16
C ARG A 117 9.63 15.87 -2.25
N ALA A 118 10.55 16.84 -2.16
CA ALA A 118 10.70 17.90 -3.13
C ALA A 118 11.15 17.37 -4.51
N ARG A 119 12.18 16.52 -4.55
CA ARG A 119 12.74 15.97 -5.81
C ARG A 119 11.80 15.00 -6.53
N LEU A 120 10.86 14.39 -5.80
CA LEU A 120 9.80 13.55 -6.37
C LEU A 120 8.61 14.36 -6.91
N ASP A 121 8.60 15.70 -6.72
CA ASP A 121 7.41 16.52 -6.94
C ASP A 121 6.16 15.91 -6.25
N PHE A 122 6.34 15.32 -5.05
CA PHE A 122 5.37 14.37 -4.48
C PHE A 122 3.99 15.00 -4.31
N ASP A 123 3.92 16.19 -3.71
CA ASP A 123 2.65 16.88 -3.46
C ASP A 123 1.92 17.32 -4.73
N ARG A 124 2.62 17.39 -5.86
CA ARG A 124 2.05 17.78 -7.15
C ARG A 124 1.38 16.60 -7.84
N PHE A 125 2.01 15.42 -7.81
CA PHE A 125 1.56 14.25 -8.57
C PHE A 125 0.81 13.24 -7.71
N TRP A 126 0.98 13.30 -6.39
CA TRP A 126 0.32 12.42 -5.45
C TRP A 126 -0.56 13.24 -4.50
N PRO A 127 -1.89 13.26 -4.67
CA PRO A 127 -2.79 14.15 -3.93
C PRO A 127 -3.04 13.71 -2.48
N PHE A 128 -2.18 12.85 -1.93
CA PHE A 128 -2.32 12.27 -0.60
C PHE A 128 -1.20 12.76 0.32
N PRO A 129 -1.46 12.91 1.63
CA PRO A 129 -0.48 13.47 2.56
C PRO A 129 0.85 12.71 2.57
N TRP A 130 1.96 13.43 2.43
CA TRP A 130 3.32 12.87 2.58
C TRP A 130 3.50 12.08 3.88
N ALA A 131 2.89 12.55 4.97
CA ALA A 131 2.92 11.90 6.28
C ALA A 131 2.34 10.46 6.30
N ASN A 132 1.60 10.06 5.26
CA ASN A 132 1.13 8.69 5.10
C ASN A 132 2.23 7.77 4.58
N TYR A 133 3.17 8.29 3.80
CA TYR A 133 4.17 7.52 3.07
C TYR A 133 5.59 7.68 3.62
N CYS A 134 5.92 8.80 4.26
CA CYS A 134 7.29 9.11 4.69
C CYS A 134 7.94 8.00 5.52
N GLU A 135 7.18 7.34 6.39
CA GLU A 135 7.67 6.22 7.20
C GLU A 135 8.07 4.98 6.37
N LEU A 136 7.44 4.75 5.20
CA LEU A 136 7.83 3.67 4.30
C LEU A 136 9.17 3.95 3.65
N PHE A 137 9.35 5.18 3.14
CA PHE A 137 10.61 5.62 2.56
C PHE A 137 11.74 5.51 3.58
N ASP A 138 11.53 6.04 4.78
CA ASP A 138 12.55 6.02 5.83
C ASP A 138 12.93 4.60 6.24
N ALA A 139 11.94 3.71 6.43
CA ALA A 139 12.21 2.30 6.75
C ALA A 139 13.00 1.58 5.64
N CYS A 140 12.75 1.91 4.38
CA CYS A 140 13.51 1.35 3.27
C CYS A 140 14.95 1.86 3.26
N ARG A 141 15.18 3.15 3.54
CA ARG A 141 16.52 3.72 3.68
C ARG A 141 17.29 3.07 4.85
N GLU A 142 16.66 2.98 6.02
CA GLU A 142 17.25 2.34 7.21
C GLU A 142 17.63 0.87 6.96
N GLY A 143 16.77 0.14 6.23
CA GLY A 143 17.00 -1.26 5.89
C GLY A 143 17.82 -1.51 4.63
N GLY A 144 18.25 -0.46 3.91
CA GLY A 144 18.89 -0.60 2.60
C GLY A 144 18.02 -1.31 1.56
N VAL A 145 16.70 -1.23 1.70
CA VAL A 145 15.71 -1.86 0.81
C VAL A 145 15.59 -1.01 -0.46
N PRO A 146 15.88 -1.56 -1.65
CA PRO A 146 15.70 -0.84 -2.91
C PRO A 146 14.25 -0.38 -3.11
N LEU A 147 14.09 0.83 -3.63
CA LEU A 147 12.81 1.43 -3.96
C LEU A 147 12.66 1.48 -5.49
N LEU A 148 11.50 1.06 -6.00
CA LEU A 148 11.21 1.05 -7.44
C LEU A 148 10.01 1.96 -7.74
N ALA A 149 10.16 2.86 -8.70
CA ALA A 149 9.08 3.72 -9.17
C ALA A 149 8.23 3.00 -10.23
N LEU A 150 6.90 2.98 -10.08
CA LEU A 150 6.00 2.24 -10.98
C LEU A 150 5.20 3.14 -11.92
N ASN A 151 4.91 4.38 -11.55
CA ASN A 151 3.96 5.21 -12.27
C ASN A 151 4.55 5.74 -13.59
N ILE A 152 3.83 5.54 -14.70
CA ILE A 152 4.28 5.88 -16.07
C ILE A 152 3.98 7.35 -16.38
#